data_AF-A0A970SXP7-F1
#
_entry.id   AF-A0A970SXP7-F1
#
_cell.length_a   1.000
_cell.length_b   1.000
_cell.length_c   1.000
_cell.angle_alpha   90.00
_cell.angle_beta   90.00
_cell.angle_gamma   90.00
#
_symmetry.space_group_name_H-M   'P 1'
#
loop_
_entity.id
_entity.type
_entity.pdbx_description
1 polymer ?
#
loop_
_entity_poly.entity_id
_entity_poly.type
_entity_poly.pdbx_seq_one_letter_code
_entity_poly.pdbx_strand_id
1 'polypeptide(L)' 'MEAGAAPQIAARCDEIKLADTINQLVMWDDKQCKLSPGTRIEAIIINVLSARK' A
#
# COMPACT_ATOMS: atom_id res chain seq x y z
N MET A 1 -21.68 -8.99 -6.77
CA MET A 1 -21.47 -7.60 -6.30
C MET A 1 -20.02 -7.28 -6.62
N GLU A 2 -19.76 -6.44 -7.61
CA GLU A 2 -18.39 -6.02 -7.94
C GLU A 2 -17.80 -5.24 -6.76
N ALA A 3 -16.59 -5.57 -6.35
CA ALA A 3 -15.92 -4.82 -5.28
C ALA A 3 -15.66 -3.38 -5.74
N GLY A 4 -15.72 -2.41 -4.83
CA GLY A 4 -15.38 -1.02 -5.17
C GLY A 4 -13.90 -0.88 -5.60
N ALA A 5 -13.54 0.28 -6.16
CA ALA A 5 -12.20 0.52 -6.69
C ALA A 5 -11.07 0.26 -5.66
N ALA A 6 -11.25 0.67 -4.40
CA ALA A 6 -10.22 0.52 -3.37
C ALA A 6 -9.83 -0.95 -3.07
N PRO A 7 -10.77 -1.87 -2.77
CA PRO A 7 -10.47 -3.29 -2.66
C PRO A 7 -9.78 -3.91 -3.88
N GLN A 8 -10.16 -3.50 -5.10
CA GLN A 8 -9.53 -3.99 -6.32
C GLN A 8 -8.09 -3.50 -6.46
N ILE A 9 -7.82 -2.24 -6.11
CA ILE A 9 -6.46 -1.67 -6.12
C ILE A 9 -5.59 -2.37 -5.06
N ALA A 10 -6.13 -2.60 -3.86
CA ALA A 10 -5.44 -3.31 -2.79
C ALA A 10 -5.06 -4.73 -3.23
N ALA A 11 -5.98 -5.49 -3.82
CA ALA A 11 -5.71 -6.82 -4.35
C ALA A 11 -4.57 -6.82 -5.38
N ARG A 12 -4.54 -5.83 -6.29
CA ARG A 12 -3.43 -5.67 -7.24
C ARG A 12 -2.10 -5.32 -6.58
N CYS A 13 -2.11 -4.51 -5.53
CA CYS A 13 -0.90 -4.18 -4.78
C CYS A 13 -0.33 -5.42 -4.06
N ASP A 14 -1.21 -6.28 -3.55
CA ASP A 14 -0.85 -7.57 -2.94
C ASP A 14 -0.30 -8.57 -3.99
N GLU A 15 -0.97 -8.70 -5.14
CA GLU A 15 -0.54 -9.57 -6.26
C GLU A 15 0.90 -9.28 -6.71
N ILE A 16 1.30 -8.00 -6.74
CA ILE A 16 2.65 -7.58 -7.13
C ILE A 16 3.63 -7.48 -5.95
N LYS A 17 3.19 -7.84 -4.73
CA LYS A 17 3.97 -7.72 -3.49
C LYS A 17 4.57 -6.32 -3.30
N LEU A 18 3.74 -5.30 -3.54
CA LEU A 18 4.18 -3.92 -3.57
C LEU A 18 4.81 -3.50 -2.23
N ALA A 19 4.09 -3.76 -1.13
CA ALA A 19 4.55 -3.35 0.20
C ALA A 19 5.87 -4.03 0.59
N ASP A 20 6.00 -5.34 0.32
CA ASP A 20 7.23 -6.10 0.58
C ASP A 20 8.40 -5.55 -0.23
N THR A 21 8.20 -5.31 -1.53
CA THR A 21 9.23 -4.74 -2.41
C THR A 21 9.73 -3.40 -1.88
N ILE A 22 8.82 -2.51 -1.48
CA ILE A 22 9.20 -1.20 -0.92
C ILE A 22 9.94 -1.37 0.41
N ASN A 23 9.48 -2.27 1.28
CA ASN A 23 10.11 -2.54 2.57
C ASN A 23 11.53 -3.10 2.42
N GLN A 24 11.83 -3.80 1.32
CA GLN A 24 13.18 -4.30 1.01
C GLN A 24 14.10 -3.23 0.42
N LEU A 25 13.54 -2.23 -0.28
CA LEU A 25 14.31 -1.20 -0.97
C LEU A 25 14.65 0.00 -0.08
N VAL A 26 13.92 0.21 1.01
CA VAL A 26 14.04 1.39 1.86
C VAL A 26 14.47 1.00 3.26
N MET A 27 15.58 1.57 3.72
CA MET A 27 15.95 1.49 5.14
C MET A 27 14.96 2.31 5.97
N TRP A 28 14.42 1.70 7.01
CA TRP A 28 13.50 2.33 7.94
C TRP A 28 13.70 1.76 9.35
N ASP A 29 13.32 2.53 10.36
CA ASP A 29 13.40 2.12 11.77
C ASP A 29 12.03 1.60 12.22
N ASP A 30 11.94 0.29 12.43
CA ASP A 30 10.73 -0.43 12.83
C ASP A 30 10.23 -0.04 14.23
N LYS A 31 11.07 0.57 15.07
CA LYS A 31 10.70 1.06 16.40
C LYS A 31 10.15 2.48 16.36
N GLN A 32 10.60 3.29 15.40
CA GLN A 32 10.14 4.68 15.26
C GLN A 32 8.94 4.80 14.30
N CYS A 33 8.80 3.90 13.34
CA CYS A 33 7.72 3.92 12.36
C CYS A 33 6.51 3.08 12.79
N LYS A 34 5.34 3.72 12.95
CA LYS A 34 4.06 3.04 13.26
C LYS A 34 3.54 2.14 12.13
N LEU A 35 3.98 2.39 10.90
CA LEU A 35 3.59 1.65 9.69
C LEU A 35 4.84 1.48 8.83
N SER A 36 4.89 0.36 8.09
CA SER A 36 5.95 0.14 7.12
C SER A 36 5.89 1.15 5.96
N PRO A 37 7.03 1.50 5.33
CA PRO A 37 7.07 2.29 4.12
C PRO A 37 6.13 1.73 3.05
N GLY A 38 6.15 0.41 2.85
CA GLY A 38 5.29 -0.30 1.92
C GLY A 38 3.80 -0.08 2.21
N THR A 39 3.38 -0.26 3.47
CA THR A 39 1.99 -0.03 3.90
C THR A 39 1.57 1.42 3.67
N ARG A 40 2.46 2.38 3.93
CA ARG A 40 2.17 3.81 3.72
C ARG A 40 2.02 4.15 2.25
N ILE A 41 2.89 3.63 1.38
CA ILE A 41 2.80 3.85 -0.07
C ILE A 41 1.57 3.18 -0.65
N GLU A 42 1.25 1.96 -0.24
CA GLU A 42 0.03 1.27 -0.69
C GLU A 42 -1.22 2.08 -0.34
N ALA A 43 -1.32 2.59 0.90
CA ALA A 43 -2.43 3.44 1.31
C ALA A 43 -2.54 4.73 0.47
N ILE A 44 -1.40 5.34 0.11
CA ILE A 44 -1.37 6.51 -0.77
C ILE A 44 -1.91 6.15 -2.16
N ILE A 45 -1.45 5.03 -2.74
CA ILE A 45 -1.90 4.56 -4.06
C ILE A 45 -3.41 4.29 -4.05
N ILE A 46 -3.92 3.58 -3.05
CA ILE A 46 -5.34 3.31 -2.91
C ILE A 46 -6.13 4.61 -2.82
N ASN A 47 -5.72 5.56 -1.97
CA ASN A 47 -6.44 6.82 -1.80
C ASN A 47 -6.46 7.65 -3.10
N VAL A 48 -5.30 7.78 -3.76
CA VAL A 48 -5.16 8.53 -5.01
C VAL A 48 -5.98 7.89 -6.14
N LEU A 49 -5.88 6.58 -6.32
CA LEU A 49 -6.51 5.88 -7.45
C LEU A 49 -8.00 5.59 -7.22
N SER A 50 -8.47 5.51 -5.98
CA SER A 50 -9.90 5.34 -5.67
C SER A 50 -10.66 6.66 -5.53
N ALA A 51 -10.00 7.81 -5.78
CA ALA A 51 -10.55 9.15 -5.59
C ALA A 51 -11.11 9.39 -4.17
N ARG A 52 -10.61 8.66 -3.17
CA ARG A 52 -10.92 8.86 -1.76
C ARG A 52 -10.12 10.07 -1.28
N LYS A 53 -10.79 11.22 -1.17
CA LYS A 53 -10.29 12.42 -0.47
C LYS A 53 -10.52 12.31 1.02
#